data_AF-A0A061RAM3-F1
#
_entry.id   AF-A0A061RAM3-F1
#
_cell.length_a   1.000
_cell.length_b   1.000
_cell.length_c   1.000
_cell.angle_alpha   90.00
_cell.angle_beta   90.00
_cell.angle_gamma   90.00
#
_symmetry.space_group_name_H-M   'P 1'
#
loop_
_entity.id
_entity.type
_entity.pdbx_description
1 polymer ?
#
loop_
_entity_poly.entity_id
_entity_poly.type
_entity_poly.pdbx_seq_one_letter_code
_entity_poly.pdbx_strand_id
1 'polypeptide(L)'
;MTWAPLDDVVMGGCSLGGFEVRAGEGEAGAPAGVFSGNVSTDNSGGFSSVRTLNLDPPLDLSAYEGISLRVRGDGLRYKFILRTDTNWDTVTYCHSFDTASGEWQDVRLPFAGFRAVFRAKTLKDGAPLDPSNIVSLQLMLSKFEYDGNLNPAFRSGKFSLPVSSISAYRSESDVGPRLICVAPAGGDRRALKAELEASGLPFVLFAVQEMGSEPSEGGIKVLPEGAEVTGVVSPKEVAGLCLAAMQISDVTGGSFGLIRSGLGGGETQQELAALLREAANA
;
A
#
# COMPACT_ATOMS: atom_id res chain seq x y z
N MET A 1 -2.61 -8.04 -8.42
CA MET A 1 -1.94 -9.21 -7.78
C MET A 1 -2.93 -10.36 -7.72
N THR A 2 -2.49 -11.58 -8.03
CA THR A 2 -3.33 -12.78 -7.97
C THR A 2 -3.08 -13.50 -6.65
N TRP A 3 -4.15 -13.77 -5.91
CA TRP A 3 -4.12 -14.51 -4.64
C TRP A 3 -4.61 -15.94 -4.85
N ALA A 4 -3.97 -16.90 -4.19
CA ALA A 4 -4.32 -18.31 -4.24
C ALA A 4 -4.45 -18.90 -2.82
N PRO A 5 -5.42 -19.79 -2.57
CA PRO A 5 -5.54 -20.51 -1.30
C PRO A 5 -4.32 -21.39 -0.99
N LEU A 6 -3.98 -21.47 0.29
CA LEU A 6 -2.98 -22.35 0.88
C LEU A 6 -3.51 -22.85 2.23
N ASP A 7 -4.49 -23.74 2.19
CA ASP A 7 -5.23 -24.21 3.37
C ASP A 7 -4.72 -25.56 3.91
N ASP A 8 -5.25 -25.95 5.09
CA ASP A 8 -4.89 -27.17 5.81
C ASP A 8 -5.33 -28.49 5.15
N VAL A 9 -6.06 -28.41 4.03
CA VAL A 9 -6.45 -29.56 3.19
C VAL A 9 -5.24 -30.39 2.75
N VAL A 10 -4.09 -29.75 2.53
CA VAL A 10 -2.84 -30.44 2.19
C VAL A 10 -2.38 -31.39 3.31
N MET A 11 -2.79 -31.14 4.55
CA MET A 11 -2.50 -31.95 5.73
C MET A 11 -3.70 -32.79 6.20
N GLY A 12 -4.80 -32.84 5.44
CA GLY A 12 -6.02 -33.59 5.78
C GLY A 12 -7.09 -32.80 6.56
N GLY A 13 -6.85 -31.50 6.81
CA GLY A 13 -7.84 -30.59 7.37
C GLY A 13 -8.98 -30.29 6.40
N CYS A 14 -10.05 -29.67 6.89
CA CYS A 14 -11.23 -29.31 6.10
C CYS A 14 -11.50 -27.80 6.09
N SER A 15 -10.48 -26.99 6.40
CA SER A 15 -10.59 -25.54 6.27
C SER A 15 -10.60 -25.13 4.80
N LEU A 16 -11.43 -24.16 4.46
CA LEU A 16 -11.53 -23.61 3.12
C LEU A 16 -11.46 -22.10 3.24
N GLY A 17 -10.52 -21.47 2.54
CA GLY A 17 -10.44 -20.02 2.43
C GLY A 17 -10.13 -19.57 1.01
N GLY A 18 -10.48 -18.32 0.75
CA GLY A 18 -10.24 -17.69 -0.54
C GLY A 18 -10.05 -16.19 -0.37
N PHE A 19 -9.48 -15.58 -1.40
CA PHE A 19 -9.35 -14.14 -1.51
C PHE A 19 -9.98 -13.70 -2.82
N GLU A 20 -10.98 -12.82 -2.73
CA GLU A 20 -11.67 -12.30 -3.90
C GLU A 20 -12.02 -10.84 -3.72
N VAL A 21 -12.03 -10.09 -4.83
CA VAL A 21 -12.50 -8.70 -4.81
C VAL A 21 -14.02 -8.72 -4.85
N ARG A 22 -14.66 -8.20 -3.80
CA ARG A 22 -16.12 -8.09 -3.68
C ARG A 22 -16.53 -6.63 -3.73
N ALA A 23 -17.51 -6.32 -4.58
CA ALA A 23 -18.13 -5.00 -4.62
C ALA A 23 -19.01 -4.77 -3.38
N GLY A 24 -19.06 -3.53 -2.86
CA GLY A 24 -19.92 -3.18 -1.72
C GLY A 24 -19.39 -3.58 -0.34
N GLU A 25 -18.28 -4.31 -0.26
CA GLU A 25 -17.65 -4.77 1.00
C GLU A 25 -16.59 -3.79 1.53
N GLY A 26 -16.21 -2.78 0.74
CA GLY A 26 -15.23 -1.75 1.08
C GLY A 26 -15.83 -0.52 1.78
N GLU A 27 -14.96 0.41 2.17
CA GLU A 27 -15.36 1.69 2.75
C GLU A 27 -16.28 2.46 1.80
N ALA A 28 -17.36 3.05 2.35
CA ALA A 28 -18.38 3.74 1.58
C ALA A 28 -18.99 2.91 0.41
N GLY A 29 -18.97 1.58 0.49
CA GLY A 29 -19.50 0.69 -0.56
C GLY A 29 -18.56 0.45 -1.73
N ALA A 30 -17.30 0.90 -1.64
CA ALA A 30 -16.24 0.60 -2.60
C ALA A 30 -15.97 -0.93 -2.69
N PRO A 31 -15.28 -1.42 -3.73
CA PRO A 31 -14.76 -2.79 -3.73
C PRO A 31 -13.68 -2.98 -2.66
N ALA A 32 -13.61 -4.18 -2.09
CA ALA A 32 -12.53 -4.61 -1.20
C ALA A 32 -12.10 -6.03 -1.53
N GLY A 33 -10.83 -6.36 -1.26
CA GLY A 33 -10.35 -7.73 -1.28
C GLY A 33 -10.76 -8.44 0.00
N VAL A 34 -11.47 -9.56 -0.08
CA VAL A 34 -12.02 -10.24 1.09
C VAL A 34 -11.34 -11.58 1.28
N PHE A 35 -10.52 -11.69 2.33
CA PHE A 35 -10.03 -12.97 2.81
C PHE A 35 -11.10 -13.61 3.70
N SER A 36 -11.75 -14.67 3.23
CA SER A 36 -12.83 -15.30 3.99
C SER A 36 -12.89 -16.80 3.77
N GLY A 37 -13.56 -17.49 4.68
CA GLY A 37 -13.61 -18.94 4.65
C GLY A 37 -14.30 -19.54 5.85
N ASN A 38 -14.10 -20.84 6.03
CA ASN A 38 -14.49 -21.59 7.21
C ASN A 38 -13.29 -22.38 7.72
N VAL A 39 -12.87 -22.15 8.97
CA VAL A 39 -11.76 -22.86 9.60
C VAL A 39 -12.29 -23.91 10.56
N SER A 40 -11.74 -25.13 10.51
CA SER A 40 -12.09 -26.21 11.44
C SER A 40 -10.85 -26.76 12.12
N THR A 41 -11.00 -27.24 13.36
CA THR A 41 -9.95 -27.96 14.10
C THR A 41 -10.02 -29.47 13.92
N ASP A 42 -10.98 -29.96 13.13
CA ASP A 42 -11.11 -31.37 12.81
C ASP A 42 -9.90 -31.85 11.99
N ASN A 43 -9.58 -33.14 12.08
CA ASN A 43 -8.46 -33.77 11.36
C ASN A 43 -7.10 -33.10 11.58
N SER A 44 -6.84 -32.59 12.78
CA SER A 44 -5.60 -31.83 13.09
C SER A 44 -5.44 -30.54 12.28
N GLY A 45 -6.52 -30.03 11.70
CA GLY A 45 -6.56 -28.75 11.01
C GLY A 45 -6.51 -27.57 11.97
N GLY A 46 -6.91 -26.42 11.44
CA GLY A 46 -7.06 -25.19 12.20
C GLY A 46 -6.34 -24.03 11.56
N PHE A 47 -6.10 -24.05 10.25
CA PHE A 47 -5.64 -22.86 9.56
C PHE A 47 -6.26 -22.71 8.17
N SER A 48 -6.45 -21.46 7.78
CA SER A 48 -6.72 -21.07 6.41
C SER A 48 -5.79 -19.95 6.02
N SER A 49 -5.33 -19.94 4.78
CA SER A 49 -4.39 -18.94 4.30
C SER A 49 -4.54 -18.67 2.81
N VAL A 50 -4.22 -17.45 2.42
CA VAL A 50 -4.15 -17.01 1.03
C VAL A 50 -2.81 -16.34 0.80
N ARG A 51 -2.19 -16.61 -0.34
CA ARG A 51 -0.88 -16.07 -0.70
C ARG A 51 -0.90 -15.57 -2.14
N THR A 52 -0.17 -14.50 -2.40
CA THR A 52 0.04 -14.05 -3.77
C THR A 52 0.88 -15.07 -4.56
N LEU A 53 0.76 -15.07 -5.88
CA LEU A 53 1.85 -15.61 -6.71
C LEU A 53 3.15 -14.87 -6.39
N ASN A 54 4.29 -15.51 -6.70
CA ASN A 54 5.57 -14.83 -6.61
C ASN A 54 5.55 -13.61 -7.53
N LEU A 55 5.94 -12.47 -6.97
CA LEU A 55 6.08 -11.21 -7.68
C LEU A 55 7.36 -11.28 -8.51
N ASP A 56 7.25 -10.86 -9.77
CA ASP A 56 8.37 -10.79 -10.71
C ASP A 56 8.29 -9.44 -11.46
N PRO A 57 9.20 -8.49 -11.19
CA PRO A 57 10.28 -8.58 -10.20
C PRO A 57 9.76 -8.57 -8.74
N PRO A 58 10.57 -9.04 -7.76
CA PRO A 58 10.30 -8.83 -6.34
C PRO A 58 10.17 -7.34 -6.00
N LEU A 59 9.45 -7.02 -4.93
CA LEU A 59 9.33 -5.63 -4.47
C LEU A 59 10.54 -5.23 -3.64
N ASP A 60 11.16 -4.10 -4.00
CA ASP A 60 12.11 -3.39 -3.14
C ASP A 60 11.35 -2.39 -2.26
N LEU A 61 11.24 -2.73 -0.98
CA LEU A 61 10.64 -1.89 0.06
C LEU A 61 11.68 -1.36 1.05
N SER A 62 12.97 -1.35 0.68
CA SER A 62 14.06 -0.90 1.57
C SER A 62 13.93 0.54 2.05
N ALA A 63 13.21 1.38 1.30
CA ALA A 63 12.94 2.76 1.64
C ALA A 63 11.77 2.95 2.62
N TYR A 64 11.14 1.87 3.11
CA TYR A 64 9.96 1.90 3.99
C TYR A 64 10.26 1.28 5.35
N GLU A 65 9.49 1.68 6.37
CA GLU A 65 9.59 1.15 7.72
C GLU A 65 8.73 -0.11 7.92
N GLY A 66 7.63 -0.24 7.17
CA GLY A 66 6.75 -1.40 7.28
C GLY A 66 5.56 -1.41 6.35
N ILE A 67 4.62 -2.32 6.64
CA ILE A 67 3.37 -2.50 5.90
C ILE A 67 2.18 -1.97 6.71
N SER A 68 1.26 -1.25 6.07
CA SER A 68 -0.01 -0.81 6.61
C SER A 68 -1.13 -1.60 5.94
N LEU A 69 -2.05 -2.15 6.73
CA LEU A 69 -3.26 -2.79 6.24
C LEU A 69 -4.47 -1.96 6.66
N ARG A 70 -5.36 -1.63 5.72
CA ARG A 70 -6.68 -1.09 6.04
C ARG A 70 -7.69 -2.22 5.98
N VAL A 71 -8.18 -2.66 7.13
CA VAL A 71 -9.03 -3.87 7.24
C VAL A 71 -10.30 -3.60 8.04
N ARG A 72 -11.37 -4.34 7.73
CA ARG A 72 -12.56 -4.42 8.58
C ARG A 72 -12.48 -5.69 9.40
N GLY A 73 -12.26 -5.56 10.69
CA GLY A 73 -12.00 -6.70 11.54
C GLY A 73 -13.22 -7.54 11.90
N ASP A 74 -12.98 -8.78 12.31
CA ASP A 74 -13.99 -9.72 12.81
C ASP A 74 -13.69 -10.21 14.24
N GLY A 75 -12.79 -9.54 14.94
CA GLY A 75 -12.43 -9.91 16.32
C GLY A 75 -11.52 -11.15 16.39
N LEU A 76 -10.90 -11.53 15.27
CA LEU A 76 -9.91 -12.60 15.19
C LEU A 76 -8.50 -12.00 15.09
N ARG A 77 -7.52 -12.87 15.36
CA ARG A 77 -6.09 -12.56 15.23
C ARG A 77 -5.53 -13.31 14.02
N TYR A 78 -4.88 -12.55 13.15
CA TYR A 78 -4.34 -13.01 11.88
C TYR A 78 -2.81 -12.90 11.86
N LYS A 79 -2.20 -13.55 10.87
CA LYS A 79 -0.79 -13.37 10.54
C LYS A 79 -0.67 -12.76 9.14
N PHE A 80 0.17 -11.74 9.04
CA PHE A 80 0.71 -11.27 7.78
C PHE A 80 2.11 -11.88 7.59
N ILE A 81 2.33 -12.48 6.43
CA ILE A 81 3.54 -13.24 6.16
C ILE A 81 4.19 -12.70 4.88
N LEU A 82 5.47 -12.41 4.97
CA LEU A 82 6.33 -11.99 3.88
C LEU A 82 7.32 -13.10 3.54
N ARG A 83 7.59 -13.28 2.25
CA ARG A 83 8.65 -14.17 1.76
C ARG A 83 9.66 -13.39 0.95
N THR A 84 10.92 -13.75 1.12
CA THR A 84 12.06 -13.18 0.37
C THR A 84 12.75 -14.21 -0.52
N ASP A 85 12.18 -15.40 -0.64
CA ASP A 85 12.70 -16.51 -1.43
C ASP A 85 11.56 -17.07 -2.30
N THR A 86 11.87 -17.41 -3.54
CA THR A 86 10.93 -17.98 -4.51
C THR A 86 10.61 -19.44 -4.23
N ASN A 87 11.47 -20.15 -3.50
CA ASN A 87 11.28 -21.53 -3.08
C ASN A 87 10.16 -21.65 -2.03
N TRP A 88 9.45 -22.78 -2.08
CA TRP A 88 8.25 -22.98 -1.29
C TRP A 88 8.51 -23.27 0.20
N ASP A 89 9.52 -24.08 0.51
CA ASP A 89 9.85 -24.56 1.87
C ASP A 89 11.06 -23.80 2.43
N THR A 90 10.85 -22.52 2.69
CA THR A 90 11.87 -21.56 3.14
C THR A 90 11.45 -20.85 4.40
N VAL A 91 12.39 -20.10 4.97
CA VAL A 91 12.10 -19.18 6.08
C VAL A 91 11.11 -18.13 5.60
N THR A 92 10.08 -17.91 6.41
CA THR A 92 9.08 -16.86 6.19
C THR A 92 9.15 -15.84 7.31
N TYR A 93 8.82 -14.60 7.00
CA TYR A 93 8.79 -13.52 7.97
C TYR A 93 7.34 -13.26 8.37
N CYS A 94 7.02 -13.46 9.64
CA CYS A 94 5.64 -13.48 10.12
C CYS A 94 5.40 -12.38 11.15
N HIS A 95 4.33 -11.61 10.99
CA HIS A 95 3.84 -10.65 11.97
C HIS A 95 2.36 -10.92 12.28
N SER A 96 2.04 -11.13 13.55
CA SER A 96 0.65 -11.36 13.99
C SER A 96 -0.01 -10.05 14.38
N PHE A 97 -1.31 -9.91 14.14
CA PHE A 97 -2.08 -8.70 14.47
C PHE A 97 -3.52 -9.03 14.86
N ASP A 98 -4.05 -8.24 15.79
CA ASP A 98 -5.43 -8.34 16.25
C ASP A 98 -6.35 -7.43 15.44
N THR A 99 -7.62 -7.82 15.36
CA THR A 99 -8.66 -7.02 14.71
C THR A 99 -9.81 -6.73 15.68
N ALA A 100 -10.36 -5.52 15.64
CA ALA A 100 -11.60 -5.17 16.30
C ALA A 100 -12.78 -5.50 15.39
N SER A 101 -13.87 -6.03 15.96
CA SER A 101 -15.01 -6.47 15.16
C SER A 101 -15.82 -5.30 14.62
N GLY A 102 -16.14 -5.31 13.34
CA GLY A 102 -17.18 -4.47 12.72
C GLY A 102 -16.72 -3.12 12.20
N GLU A 103 -15.55 -2.64 12.61
CA GLU A 103 -15.00 -1.32 12.24
C GLU A 103 -13.78 -1.43 11.32
N TRP A 104 -13.60 -0.41 10.47
CA TRP A 104 -12.39 -0.26 9.67
C TRP A 104 -11.26 0.29 10.52
N GLN A 105 -10.09 -0.33 10.41
CA GLN A 105 -8.91 0.01 11.20
C GLN A 105 -7.64 -0.08 10.37
N ASP A 106 -6.67 0.74 10.75
CA ASP A 106 -5.31 0.69 10.24
C ASP A 106 -4.45 -0.20 11.13
N VAL A 107 -3.85 -1.22 10.52
CA VAL A 107 -2.90 -2.12 11.18
C VAL A 107 -1.50 -1.82 10.65
N ARG A 108 -0.65 -1.23 11.49
CA ARG A 108 0.76 -0.99 11.21
C ARG A 108 1.59 -2.22 11.57
N LEU A 109 2.37 -2.71 10.62
CA LEU A 109 3.26 -3.85 10.74
C LEU A 109 4.70 -3.40 10.42
N PRO A 110 5.46 -2.88 11.39
CA PRO A 110 6.86 -2.49 11.19
C PRO A 110 7.70 -3.70 10.78
N PHE A 111 8.66 -3.54 9.86
CA PHE A 111 9.55 -4.63 9.43
C PHE A 111 10.35 -5.21 10.60
N ALA A 112 10.74 -4.38 11.57
CA ALA A 112 11.41 -4.80 12.81
C ALA A 112 10.53 -5.73 13.69
N GLY A 113 9.21 -5.73 13.51
CA GLY A 113 8.29 -6.61 14.22
C GLY A 113 8.13 -8.00 13.59
N PHE A 114 8.63 -8.21 12.38
CA PHE A 114 8.55 -9.51 11.70
C PHE A 114 9.55 -10.50 12.27
N ARG A 115 9.09 -11.73 12.49
CA ARG A 115 9.91 -12.83 13.01
C ARG A 115 10.25 -13.82 11.91
N ALA A 116 11.51 -14.21 11.81
CA ALA A 116 11.94 -15.32 10.97
C ALA A 116 11.37 -16.64 11.52
N VAL A 117 10.56 -17.32 10.72
CA VAL A 117 9.85 -18.54 11.08
C VAL A 117 10.10 -19.62 10.03
N PHE A 118 10.45 -20.81 10.47
CA PHE A 118 10.50 -22.01 9.64
C PHE A 118 9.56 -23.06 10.22
N ARG A 119 8.55 -23.47 9.44
CA ARG A 119 7.55 -24.49 9.83
C ARG A 119 6.98 -24.25 11.25
N ALA A 120 6.42 -23.06 11.45
CA ALA A 120 5.83 -22.57 12.70
C ALA A 120 6.79 -22.37 13.91
N LYS A 121 8.09 -22.62 13.75
CA LYS A 121 9.11 -22.36 14.77
C LYS A 121 9.84 -21.06 14.49
N THR A 122 9.94 -20.21 15.50
CA THR A 122 10.76 -18.99 15.45
C THR A 122 12.23 -19.37 15.43
N LEU A 123 13.01 -18.76 14.54
CA LEU A 123 14.46 -18.93 14.49
C LEU A 123 15.11 -17.93 15.44
N LYS A 124 15.78 -18.42 16.50
CA LYS A 124 16.47 -17.56 17.48
C LYS A 124 17.57 -16.70 16.84
N ASP A 125 18.32 -17.30 15.93
CA ASP A 125 19.40 -16.66 15.18
C ASP A 125 18.98 -16.40 13.72
N GLY A 126 17.67 -16.23 13.48
CA GLY A 126 17.16 -15.90 12.16
C GLY A 126 17.61 -14.51 11.74
N ALA A 127 18.04 -14.36 10.48
CA ALA A 127 18.30 -13.05 9.91
C ALA A 127 17.05 -12.16 10.02
N PRO A 128 17.20 -10.84 10.23
CA PRO A 128 16.09 -9.91 10.08
C PRO A 128 15.50 -9.96 8.67
N LEU A 129 14.24 -9.54 8.52
CA LEU A 129 13.62 -9.37 7.22
C LEU A 129 14.47 -8.43 6.35
N ASP A 130 14.83 -8.88 5.15
CA ASP A 130 15.36 -8.02 4.10
C ASP A 130 14.20 -7.42 3.29
N PRO A 131 13.90 -6.11 3.43
CA PRO A 131 12.80 -5.47 2.73
C PRO A 131 13.08 -5.21 1.25
N SER A 132 14.33 -5.37 0.78
CA SER A 132 14.70 -5.09 -0.62
C SER A 132 14.27 -6.16 -1.62
N ASN A 133 13.80 -7.31 -1.13
CA ASN A 133 13.49 -8.47 -1.95
C ASN A 133 12.23 -9.20 -1.45
N ILE A 134 11.07 -8.54 -1.51
CA ILE A 134 9.79 -9.14 -1.14
C ILE A 134 9.18 -9.87 -2.34
N VAL A 135 9.14 -11.20 -2.27
CA VAL A 135 8.69 -12.09 -3.33
C VAL A 135 7.20 -12.41 -3.25
N SER A 136 6.60 -12.49 -2.06
CA SER A 136 5.15 -12.71 -1.94
C SER A 136 4.60 -12.25 -0.59
N LEU A 137 3.28 -12.01 -0.59
CA LEU A 137 2.48 -11.61 0.56
C LEU A 137 1.49 -12.72 0.91
N GLN A 138 1.22 -12.92 2.19
CA GLN A 138 0.30 -13.95 2.67
C GLN A 138 -0.48 -13.49 3.89
N LEU A 139 -1.78 -13.81 3.89
CA LEU A 139 -2.68 -13.66 5.03
C LEU A 139 -3.03 -15.04 5.56
N MET A 140 -3.07 -15.19 6.88
CA MET A 140 -3.37 -16.47 7.52
C MET A 140 -4.20 -16.27 8.78
N LEU A 141 -5.26 -17.07 8.92
CA LEU A 141 -5.90 -17.36 10.19
C LEU A 141 -5.43 -18.73 10.66
N SER A 142 -4.95 -18.85 11.89
CA SER A 142 -4.48 -20.12 12.44
C SER A 142 -4.81 -20.27 13.91
N LYS A 143 -5.11 -21.49 14.34
CA LYS A 143 -5.22 -21.95 15.73
C LYS A 143 -3.91 -21.75 16.48
N PHE A 144 -2.78 -21.83 15.80
CA PHE A 144 -1.46 -21.77 16.42
C PHE A 144 -0.83 -20.41 16.20
N GLU A 145 -0.20 -19.92 17.26
CA GLU A 145 0.80 -18.87 17.23
C GLU A 145 2.19 -19.46 16.94
N TYR A 146 3.24 -18.73 17.29
CA TYR A 146 4.62 -19.20 17.18
C TYR A 146 4.94 -20.27 18.24
N ASP A 147 5.83 -21.19 17.88
CA ASP A 147 6.46 -22.11 18.83
C ASP A 147 5.47 -23.01 19.59
N GLY A 148 4.35 -23.35 18.93
CA GLY A 148 3.30 -24.23 19.48
C GLY A 148 2.31 -23.54 20.40
N ASN A 149 2.45 -22.23 20.65
CA ASN A 149 1.46 -21.47 21.40
C ASN A 149 0.11 -21.43 20.67
N LEU A 150 -0.98 -21.24 21.41
CA LEU A 150 -2.31 -21.09 20.85
C LEU A 150 -2.60 -19.62 20.52
N ASN A 151 -3.34 -19.41 19.44
CA ASN A 151 -3.92 -18.10 19.10
C ASN A 151 -5.07 -17.80 20.07
N PRO A 152 -4.95 -16.76 20.92
CA PRO A 152 -5.92 -16.49 21.98
C PRO A 152 -7.27 -16.00 21.44
N ALA A 153 -7.32 -15.50 20.21
CA ALA A 153 -8.54 -15.02 19.57
C ALA A 153 -9.11 -15.99 18.53
N PHE A 154 -8.53 -17.19 18.40
CA PHE A 154 -9.00 -18.16 17.41
C PHE A 154 -10.40 -18.71 17.75
N ARG A 155 -11.24 -18.81 16.72
CA ARG A 155 -12.55 -19.45 16.79
C ARG A 155 -12.76 -20.27 15.52
N SER A 156 -13.19 -21.53 15.68
CA SER A 156 -13.63 -22.35 14.55
C SER A 156 -14.91 -21.80 13.95
N GLY A 157 -15.10 -22.00 12.65
CA GLY A 157 -16.27 -21.54 11.90
C GLY A 157 -15.91 -20.52 10.82
N LYS A 158 -16.92 -19.74 10.43
CA LYS A 158 -16.77 -18.73 9.38
C LYS A 158 -15.94 -17.54 9.86
N PHE A 159 -15.09 -17.05 8.98
CA PHE A 159 -14.35 -15.80 9.18
C PHE A 159 -14.41 -14.94 7.91
N SER A 160 -14.24 -13.64 8.08
CA SER A 160 -14.20 -12.70 6.95
C SER A 160 -13.41 -11.46 7.33
N LEU A 161 -12.35 -11.21 6.58
CA LEU A 161 -11.47 -10.06 6.71
C LEU A 161 -11.48 -9.28 5.39
N PRO A 162 -12.41 -8.32 5.21
CA PRO A 162 -12.30 -7.31 4.17
C PRO A 162 -11.03 -6.47 4.34
N VAL A 163 -10.31 -6.29 3.24
CA VAL A 163 -9.07 -5.53 3.11
C VAL A 163 -9.28 -4.48 2.03
N SER A 164 -9.27 -3.21 2.43
CA SER A 164 -9.39 -2.08 1.50
C SER A 164 -8.05 -1.79 0.84
N SER A 165 -6.95 -1.84 1.60
CA SER A 165 -5.61 -1.59 1.07
C SER A 165 -4.53 -2.35 1.84
N ILE A 166 -3.44 -2.62 1.11
CA ILE A 166 -2.15 -3.09 1.63
C ILE A 166 -1.11 -2.13 1.05
N SER A 167 -0.44 -1.36 1.89
CA SER A 167 0.52 -0.34 1.47
C SER A 167 1.80 -0.40 2.30
N ALA A 168 2.91 0.10 1.76
CA ALA A 168 4.12 0.31 2.56
C ALA A 168 4.09 1.73 3.15
N TYR A 169 4.66 1.92 4.34
CA TYR A 169 4.75 3.24 4.98
C TYR A 169 6.17 3.56 5.42
N ARG A 170 6.52 4.84 5.38
CA ARG A 170 7.80 5.37 5.88
C ARG A 170 7.65 5.83 7.32
N SER A 171 8.78 5.99 8.00
CA SER A 171 8.78 6.51 9.36
C SER A 171 8.26 7.94 9.43
N GLU A 172 7.54 8.28 10.50
CA GLU A 172 7.12 9.65 10.78
C GLU A 172 8.33 10.59 10.97
N SER A 173 9.48 10.06 11.38
CA SER A 173 10.75 10.79 11.42
C SER A 173 11.50 10.81 10.09
N ASP A 174 11.11 9.95 9.14
CA ASP A 174 11.68 9.83 7.79
C ASP A 174 10.82 10.55 6.74
N VAL A 175 9.94 11.45 7.20
CA VAL A 175 9.40 12.55 6.41
C VAL A 175 10.50 13.59 6.24
N GLY A 176 11.61 13.18 5.62
CA GLY A 176 12.63 14.10 5.13
C GLY A 176 11.99 15.19 4.26
N PRO A 177 12.66 16.34 4.06
CA PRO A 177 12.07 17.45 3.33
C PRO A 177 11.58 16.96 1.97
N ARG A 178 10.27 17.08 1.75
CA ARG A 178 9.67 16.81 0.45
C ARG A 178 10.08 17.94 -0.49
N LEU A 179 10.84 17.62 -1.52
CA LEU A 179 11.24 18.60 -2.52
C LEU A 179 10.03 18.93 -3.38
N ILE A 180 9.48 20.12 -3.21
CA ILE A 180 8.48 20.65 -4.14
C ILE A 180 9.21 21.54 -5.13
N CYS A 181 9.38 21.02 -6.34
CA CYS A 181 10.10 21.71 -7.39
C CYS A 181 9.11 22.29 -8.40
N VAL A 182 9.36 23.53 -8.84
CA VAL A 182 8.56 24.20 -9.86
C VAL A 182 9.48 24.51 -11.03
N ALA A 183 9.40 23.70 -12.09
CA ALA A 183 10.20 23.92 -13.30
C ALA A 183 9.65 25.13 -14.09
N PRO A 184 10.48 26.12 -14.40
CA PRO A 184 10.08 27.25 -15.23
C PRO A 184 9.82 26.81 -16.68
N ALA A 185 9.07 27.66 -17.39
CA ALA A 185 8.81 27.52 -18.81
C ALA A 185 10.10 27.40 -19.63
N GLY A 186 10.21 26.35 -20.45
CA GLY A 186 11.35 26.15 -21.35
C GLY A 186 12.62 25.58 -20.70
N GLY A 187 12.60 25.22 -19.41
CA GLY A 187 13.71 24.53 -18.75
C GLY A 187 13.83 23.05 -19.15
N ASP A 188 15.02 22.47 -19.01
CA ASP A 188 15.25 21.03 -19.24
C ASP A 188 14.66 20.20 -18.10
N ARG A 189 13.37 19.89 -18.23
CA ARG A 189 12.56 19.12 -17.28
C ARG A 189 13.13 17.72 -17.06
N ARG A 190 13.72 17.13 -18.09
CA ARG A 190 14.26 15.76 -18.02
C ARG A 190 15.53 15.72 -17.19
N ALA A 191 16.40 16.70 -17.37
CA ALA A 191 17.58 16.86 -16.53
C ALA A 191 17.20 17.11 -15.06
N LEU A 192 16.23 18.01 -14.81
CA LEU A 192 15.77 18.31 -13.45
C LEU A 192 15.11 17.11 -12.77
N LYS A 193 14.28 16.34 -13.50
CA LYS A 193 13.71 15.09 -12.97
C LYS A 193 14.81 14.09 -12.63
N ALA A 194 15.80 13.91 -13.51
CA ALA A 194 16.92 13.01 -13.26
C ALA A 194 17.77 13.41 -12.04
N GLU A 195 17.97 14.71 -11.81
CA GLU A 195 18.64 15.22 -10.60
C GLU A 195 17.81 14.96 -9.32
N LEU A 196 16.49 15.19 -9.39
CA LEU A 196 15.58 14.91 -8.28
C LEU A 196 15.53 13.40 -7.97
N GLU A 197 15.48 12.55 -8.99
CA GLU A 197 15.55 11.09 -8.86
C GLU A 197 16.91 10.66 -8.25
N ALA A 198 18.02 11.23 -8.72
CA ALA A 198 19.36 10.96 -8.19
C ALA A 198 19.55 11.42 -6.73
N SER A 199 18.77 12.40 -6.27
CA SER A 199 18.82 12.87 -4.88
C SER A 199 18.32 11.83 -3.87
N GLY A 200 17.51 10.86 -4.31
CA GLY A 200 16.86 9.87 -3.44
C GLY A 200 15.81 10.45 -2.49
N LEU A 201 15.52 11.75 -2.57
CA LEU A 201 14.53 12.42 -1.75
C LEU A 201 13.13 12.31 -2.38
N PRO A 202 12.08 12.20 -1.56
CA PRO A 202 10.71 12.29 -2.06
C PRO A 202 10.47 13.68 -2.65
N PHE A 203 10.05 13.73 -3.92
CA PHE A 203 9.78 14.98 -4.61
C PHE A 203 8.41 15.01 -5.28
N VAL A 204 7.95 16.24 -5.52
CA VAL A 204 6.81 16.60 -6.34
C VAL A 204 7.31 17.65 -7.34
N LEU A 205 7.24 17.35 -8.63
CA LEU A 205 7.64 18.28 -9.68
C LEU A 205 6.40 18.89 -10.33
N PHE A 206 6.25 20.20 -10.22
CA PHE A 206 5.29 21.01 -10.97
C PHE A 206 5.97 21.63 -12.18
N ALA A 207 5.34 21.50 -13.35
CA ALA A 207 5.93 21.95 -14.60
C ALA A 207 5.10 23.10 -15.21
N VAL A 208 5.70 24.30 -15.37
CA VAL A 208 5.03 25.51 -15.88
C VAL A 208 5.51 25.84 -17.31
N GLN A 209 4.70 26.45 -18.19
CA GLN A 209 5.10 26.89 -19.55
C GLN A 209 4.57 28.33 -19.87
N GLU A 210 5.27 29.11 -20.71
CA GLU A 210 4.86 30.45 -21.18
C GLU A 210 4.08 30.35 -22.51
N MET A 211 3.11 31.26 -22.72
CA MET A 211 2.07 31.15 -23.75
C MET A 211 2.48 31.55 -25.18
N GLY A 212 1.87 30.86 -26.14
CA GLY A 212 1.47 31.37 -27.45
C GLY A 212 -0.01 31.00 -27.75
N SER A 213 -0.92 31.97 -27.58
CA SER A 213 -2.38 32.01 -27.92
C SER A 213 -3.36 30.98 -27.31
N GLU A 214 -4.61 31.43 -27.16
CA GLU A 214 -5.70 31.10 -26.19
C GLU A 214 -6.14 29.63 -25.98
N PRO A 215 -6.64 29.27 -24.77
CA PRO A 215 -7.16 27.93 -24.48
C PRO A 215 -8.66 27.77 -24.80
N SER A 216 -9.03 26.65 -25.42
CA SER A 216 -10.41 26.15 -25.53
C SER A 216 -10.89 25.50 -24.21
N GLU A 217 -12.21 25.42 -24.06
CA GLU A 217 -12.98 25.09 -22.86
C GLU A 217 -12.56 23.80 -22.09
N GLY A 218 -12.53 23.89 -20.75
CA GLY A 218 -12.86 22.78 -19.83
C GLY A 218 -11.76 22.22 -18.90
N GLY A 219 -11.89 22.50 -17.59
CA GLY A 219 -11.47 21.64 -16.46
C GLY A 219 -9.98 21.46 -16.13
N ILE A 220 -9.68 21.11 -14.87
CA ILE A 220 -8.35 20.62 -14.43
C ILE A 220 -8.12 19.26 -15.08
N LYS A 221 -7.07 19.15 -15.90
CA LYS A 221 -6.61 17.87 -16.46
C LYS A 221 -5.28 17.50 -15.80
N VAL A 222 -5.32 16.48 -14.94
CA VAL A 222 -4.10 15.82 -14.46
C VAL A 222 -3.70 14.78 -15.51
N LEU A 223 -2.45 14.85 -15.97
CA LEU A 223 -1.93 13.95 -17.00
C LEU A 223 -1.03 12.87 -16.39
N PRO A 224 -0.93 11.68 -17.02
CA PRO A 224 -0.08 10.58 -16.55
C PRO A 224 1.42 10.93 -16.57
N GLU A 225 2.22 10.09 -15.89
CA GLU A 225 3.68 10.23 -15.85
C GLU A 225 4.27 10.31 -17.27
N GLY A 226 4.97 11.41 -17.57
CA GLY A 226 5.59 11.65 -18.88
C GLY A 226 4.73 12.40 -19.91
N ALA A 227 3.54 12.88 -19.53
CA ALA A 227 2.69 13.66 -20.43
C ALA A 227 3.00 15.17 -20.40
N GLU A 228 2.95 15.81 -21.58
CA GLU A 228 3.19 17.25 -21.75
C GLU A 228 1.93 18.08 -21.46
N VAL A 229 2.10 19.19 -20.73
CA VAL A 229 1.03 20.11 -20.32
C VAL A 229 1.33 21.56 -20.72
N THR A 230 0.29 22.23 -21.25
CA THR A 230 0.23 23.64 -21.68
C THR A 230 -0.64 24.50 -20.73
N GLY A 231 -0.15 25.68 -20.27
CA GLY A 231 -0.95 26.66 -19.48
C GLY A 231 -0.15 27.63 -18.56
N VAL A 232 -0.76 28.76 -18.15
CA VAL A 232 -0.18 29.82 -17.27
C VAL A 232 -0.65 29.69 -15.80
N VAL A 233 0.26 29.83 -14.82
CA VAL A 233 -0.01 29.69 -13.37
C VAL A 233 0.54 30.90 -12.59
N SER A 234 -0.20 31.44 -11.59
CA SER A 234 0.27 32.56 -10.77
C SER A 234 1.11 32.13 -9.55
N PRO A 235 2.01 32.97 -8.99
CA PRO A 235 2.81 32.62 -7.82
C PRO A 235 1.98 32.22 -6.57
N LYS A 236 0.80 32.82 -6.38
CA LYS A 236 -0.11 32.48 -5.28
C LYS A 236 -0.70 31.08 -5.43
N GLU A 237 -0.99 30.67 -6.68
CA GLU A 237 -1.49 29.34 -6.99
C GLU A 237 -0.40 28.28 -6.85
N VAL A 238 0.81 28.57 -7.33
CA VAL A 238 1.99 27.73 -7.09
C VAL A 238 2.15 27.48 -5.59
N ALA A 239 2.06 28.52 -4.75
CA ALA A 239 2.12 28.35 -3.30
C ALA A 239 0.98 27.47 -2.75
N GLY A 240 -0.26 27.66 -3.22
CA GLY A 240 -1.41 26.83 -2.82
C GLY A 240 -1.25 25.36 -3.18
N LEU A 241 -0.70 25.08 -4.37
CA LEU A 241 -0.42 23.73 -4.87
C LEU A 241 0.73 23.08 -4.10
N CYS A 242 1.79 23.82 -3.79
CA CYS A 242 2.86 23.34 -2.93
C CYS A 242 2.30 22.96 -1.54
N LEU A 243 1.46 23.82 -0.95
CA LEU A 243 0.82 23.55 0.34
C LEU A 243 -0.10 22.32 0.28
N ALA A 244 -0.86 22.15 -0.81
CA ALA A 244 -1.71 20.98 -1.01
C ALA A 244 -0.90 19.68 -1.20
N ALA A 245 0.18 19.72 -1.99
CA ALA A 245 1.07 18.58 -2.21
C ALA A 245 1.76 18.11 -0.91
N MET A 246 2.06 19.02 0.01
CA MET A 246 2.57 18.65 1.35
C MET A 246 1.57 17.83 2.17
N GLN A 247 0.27 17.99 1.95
CA GLN A 247 -0.79 17.25 2.66
C GLN A 247 -1.01 15.82 2.12
N ILE A 248 -0.26 15.42 1.08
CA ILE A 248 -0.44 14.13 0.40
C ILE A 248 0.67 13.17 0.83
N SER A 249 0.54 12.63 2.04
CA SER A 249 1.50 11.70 2.67
C SER A 249 1.92 10.51 1.80
N ASP A 250 1.12 10.16 0.79
CA ASP A 250 1.19 8.86 0.11
C ASP A 250 1.76 8.96 -1.32
N VAL A 251 2.01 10.17 -1.83
CA VAL A 251 2.52 10.39 -3.19
C VAL A 251 3.96 10.91 -3.13
N THR A 252 4.91 10.05 -3.49
CA THR A 252 6.33 10.38 -3.59
C THR A 252 6.84 10.03 -4.99
N GLY A 253 7.58 10.93 -5.64
CA GLY A 253 8.10 10.71 -7.01
C GLY A 253 7.10 11.07 -8.12
N GLY A 254 5.94 11.61 -7.77
CA GLY A 254 4.92 12.06 -8.73
C GLY A 254 5.32 13.37 -9.40
N SER A 255 5.22 13.42 -10.72
CA SER A 255 5.26 14.68 -11.48
C SER A 255 3.85 15.07 -11.87
N PHE A 256 3.45 16.31 -11.59
CA PHE A 256 2.10 16.78 -11.88
C PHE A 256 2.14 17.93 -12.88
N GLY A 257 1.38 17.78 -13.97
CA GLY A 257 1.12 18.85 -14.92
C GLY A 257 -0.01 19.76 -14.44
N LEU A 258 0.12 21.06 -14.73
CA LEU A 258 -0.90 22.08 -14.43
C LEU A 258 -1.45 22.71 -15.70
N ILE A 259 -2.65 22.32 -16.11
CA ILE A 259 -3.41 23.01 -17.15
C ILE A 259 -4.33 24.01 -16.47
N ARG A 260 -4.31 25.29 -16.87
CA ARG A 260 -5.32 26.25 -16.43
C ARG A 260 -6.04 26.93 -17.59
N SER A 261 -7.36 26.76 -17.58
CA SER A 261 -8.33 27.80 -17.93
C SER A 261 -9.45 27.85 -16.87
N GLY A 262 -9.08 28.13 -15.62
CA GLY A 262 -10.03 28.53 -14.57
C GLY A 262 -9.94 27.78 -13.23
N LEU A 263 -8.93 28.06 -12.39
CA LEU A 263 -9.15 28.05 -10.94
C LEU A 263 -10.03 29.25 -10.61
N GLY A 264 -11.30 29.04 -10.29
CA GLY A 264 -12.05 30.09 -9.59
C GLY A 264 -11.31 30.35 -8.29
N GLY A 265 -11.06 31.61 -7.90
CA GLY A 265 -10.23 31.97 -6.74
C GLY A 265 -10.80 31.56 -5.37
N GLY A 266 -11.49 30.43 -5.26
CA GLY A 266 -12.20 29.94 -4.06
C GLY A 266 -12.03 28.45 -3.74
N GLU A 267 -11.21 27.69 -4.47
CA GLU A 267 -10.93 26.29 -4.10
C GLU A 267 -10.08 26.22 -2.83
N THR A 268 -10.49 25.36 -1.90
CA THR A 268 -9.82 25.12 -0.62
C THR A 268 -8.61 24.20 -0.79
N GLN A 269 -7.65 24.27 0.13
CA GLN A 269 -6.49 23.36 0.13
C GLN A 269 -6.89 21.88 0.18
N GLN A 270 -8.03 21.56 0.80
CA GLN A 270 -8.56 20.20 0.88
C GLN A 270 -9.06 19.67 -0.46
N GLU A 271 -9.74 20.51 -1.25
CA GLU A 271 -10.22 20.14 -2.59
C GLU A 271 -9.05 19.90 -3.54
N LEU A 272 -8.03 20.77 -3.50
CA LEU A 272 -6.78 20.59 -4.24
C LEU A 272 -6.04 19.30 -3.84
N ALA A 273 -5.97 18.99 -2.54
CA ALA A 273 -5.33 17.76 -2.06
C ALA A 273 -6.10 16.50 -2.48
N ALA A 274 -7.43 16.55 -2.50
CA ALA A 274 -8.27 15.45 -2.97
C ALA A 274 -8.06 15.16 -4.46
N LEU A 275 -8.02 16.20 -5.30
CA LEU A 275 -7.77 16.09 -6.75
C LEU A 275 -6.39 15.49 -7.05
N LEU A 276 -5.36 15.95 -6.33
CA LEU A 276 -4.00 15.41 -6.48
C LEU A 276 -3.90 13.95 -6.01
N ARG A 277 -4.63 13.55 -4.96
CA ARG A 277 -4.71 12.16 -4.49
C ARG A 277 -5.40 11.26 -5.49
N GLU A 278 -6.51 11.70 -6.07
CA GLU A 278 -7.23 10.94 -7.10
C GLU A 278 -6.32 10.69 -8.31
N ALA A 279 -5.61 11.72 -8.77
CA ALA A 279 -4.73 11.60 -9.91
C ALA A 279 -3.49 10.73 -9.68
N ALA A 280 -2.97 10.67 -8.45
CA ALA A 280 -1.85 9.78 -8.15
C ALA A 280 -2.24 8.29 -8.12
N ASN A 281 -3.54 7.99 -8.02
CA ASN A 281 -4.07 6.63 -7.97
C ASN A 281 -4.73 6.19 -9.30
N ALA A 282 -4.73 7.04 -10.33
CA ALA A 282 -5.31 6.81 -11.66
C ALA A 282 -4.25 6.33 -12.66
#